data_AF-L0PQJ5-F1
#
_entry.id   AF-L0PQJ5-F1
#
_cell.length_a   1.000
_cell.length_b   1.000
_cell.length_c   1.000
_cell.angle_alpha   90.00
_cell.angle_beta   90.00
_cell.angle_gamma   90.00
#
_symmetry.space_group_name_H-M   'P 1'
#
loop_
_entity.id
_entity.type
_entity.pdbx_description
1 polymer ?
#
loop_
_entity_poly.entity_id
_entity_poly.type
_entity_poly.pdbx_seq_one_letter_code
_entity_poly.pdbx_strand_id
1 'polypeptide(L)'
;MATLESMQVSEEQQSLIMEDVQVLLPNYDDFVEDVLQQFMEENPETFQIFPWADASKTAKEMRSHPRFKSHAKSIGKVISDCLVDLNGVKKHEPKLSSLGAMHTKKKVPTELFGKLGGCILTQVVKRVSEAKWSEEKKEAWLKAYGIITVMVTE
;
A
#
# COMPACT_ATOMS: atom_id res chain seq x y z
N MET A 1 -3.94 -16.93 14.92
CA MET A 1 -4.26 -15.72 14.15
C MET A 1 -4.25 -14.56 15.12
N ALA A 2 -3.42 -13.54 14.89
CA ALA A 2 -3.47 -12.31 15.68
C ALA A 2 -4.75 -11.57 15.30
N THR A 3 -5.58 -11.22 16.29
CA THR A 3 -6.78 -10.39 16.06
C THR A 3 -6.36 -8.94 15.87
N LEU A 4 -7.14 -8.13 15.15
CA LEU A 4 -6.95 -6.68 15.01
C LEU A 4 -6.67 -5.95 16.34
N GLU A 5 -7.16 -6.51 17.46
CA GLU A 5 -6.95 -5.97 18.81
C GLU A 5 -5.49 -6.04 19.30
N SER A 6 -4.65 -6.93 18.75
CA SER A 6 -3.21 -6.95 19.03
C SER A 6 -2.37 -6.18 18.02
N MET A 7 -3.00 -5.59 16.99
CA MET A 7 -2.33 -4.86 15.90
C MET A 7 -2.38 -3.34 16.10
N GLN A 8 -1.91 -2.87 17.25
CA GLN A 8 -1.74 -1.43 17.51
C GLN A 8 -0.29 -0.99 17.30
N VAL A 9 -0.09 0.21 16.76
CA VAL A 9 1.22 0.87 16.74
C VAL A 9 1.42 1.68 18.02
N SER A 10 2.66 1.82 18.47
CA SER A 10 2.98 2.78 19.54
C SER A 10 2.87 4.22 19.04
N GLU A 11 2.80 5.20 19.95
CA GLU A 11 2.86 6.63 19.59
C GLU A 11 4.14 6.98 18.85
N GLU A 12 5.28 6.37 19.25
CA GLU A 12 6.56 6.52 18.56
C GLU A 12 6.50 5.98 17.13
N GLN A 13 5.94 4.78 16.94
CA GLN A 13 5.77 4.20 15.60
C GLN A 13 4.85 5.07 14.73
N GLN A 14 3.75 5.61 15.28
CA GLN A 14 2.88 6.54 14.57
C GLN A 14 3.64 7.82 14.17
N SER A 15 4.45 8.37 15.08
CA SER A 15 5.27 9.57 14.82
C SER A 15 6.27 9.35 13.69
N LEU A 16 7.00 8.22 13.71
CA LEU A 16 7.97 7.85 12.68
C LEU A 16 7.33 7.71 11.30
N ILE A 17 6.14 7.10 11.23
CA ILE A 17 5.36 7.00 9.99
C ILE A 17 4.94 8.38 9.49
N MET A 18 4.46 9.24 10.38
CA MET A 18 3.99 10.58 10.01
C MET A 18 5.12 11.48 9.52
N GLU A 19 6.33 11.34 10.05
CA GLU A 19 7.53 12.02 9.52
C GLU A 19 7.78 11.62 8.06
N ASP A 20 7.73 10.32 7.76
CA ASP A 20 7.96 9.82 6.41
C ASP A 20 6.82 10.25 5.46
N VAL A 21 5.57 10.21 5.94
CA VAL A 21 4.40 10.71 5.18
C VAL A 21 4.61 12.16 4.77
N GLN A 22 5.15 13.03 5.63
CA GLN A 22 5.44 14.42 5.26
C GLN A 22 6.44 14.53 4.10
N VAL A 23 7.41 13.62 4.01
CA VAL A 23 8.34 13.55 2.87
C VAL A 23 7.64 13.05 1.60
N LEU A 24 6.68 12.13 1.73
CA LEU A 24 5.94 11.56 0.60
C LEU A 24 4.87 12.51 0.03
N LEU A 25 4.26 13.36 0.87
CA LEU A 25 3.10 14.19 0.53
C LEU A 25 3.26 15.04 -0.75
N PRO A 26 4.38 15.77 -0.98
CA PRO A 26 4.52 16.63 -2.16
C PRO A 26 4.41 15.89 -3.50
N ASN A 27 4.71 14.58 -3.50
CA ASN A 27 4.72 13.74 -4.70
C ASN A 27 4.00 12.41 -4.44
N TYR A 28 2.92 12.44 -3.65
CA TYR A 28 2.26 11.22 -3.18
C TYR A 28 1.65 10.39 -4.33
N ASP A 29 1.04 11.05 -5.31
CA ASP A 29 0.51 10.37 -6.50
C ASP A 29 1.64 9.65 -7.27
N ASP A 30 2.79 10.31 -7.47
CA ASP A 30 3.95 9.70 -8.12
C ASP A 30 4.49 8.51 -7.32
N PHE A 31 4.58 8.62 -6.00
CA PHE A 31 5.00 7.55 -5.09
C PHE A 31 4.12 6.31 -5.26
N VAL A 32 2.79 6.47 -5.24
CA VAL A 32 1.88 5.33 -5.34
C VAL A 32 1.88 4.73 -6.75
N GLU A 33 2.03 5.56 -7.79
CA GLU A 33 2.24 5.08 -9.15
C GLU A 33 3.57 4.29 -9.30
N ASP A 34 4.65 4.72 -8.64
CA ASP A 34 5.94 4.01 -8.61
C ASP A 34 5.79 2.64 -7.95
N VAL A 35 5.07 2.57 -6.84
CA VAL A 35 4.74 1.31 -6.14
C VAL A 35 3.96 0.37 -7.07
N LEU A 36 2.88 0.85 -7.68
CA LEU A 36 2.04 0.01 -8.53
C LEU A 36 2.79 -0.47 -9.79
N GLN A 37 3.63 0.40 -10.37
CA GLN A 37 4.45 0.03 -11.52
C GLN A 37 5.45 -1.06 -11.12
N GLN A 38 6.24 -0.87 -10.06
CA GLN A 38 7.20 -1.88 -9.59
C GLN A 38 6.50 -3.20 -9.28
N PHE A 39 5.35 -3.15 -8.60
CA PHE A 39 4.58 -4.34 -8.26
C PHE A 39 4.16 -5.13 -9.51
N MET A 40 3.75 -4.46 -10.58
CA MET A 40 3.41 -5.13 -11.85
C MET A 40 4.64 -5.67 -12.60
N GLU A 41 5.79 -5.00 -12.50
CA GLU A 41 7.06 -5.44 -13.12
C GLU A 41 7.58 -6.72 -12.46
N GLU A 42 7.53 -6.79 -11.13
CA GLU A 42 8.02 -7.93 -10.35
C GLU A 42 7.01 -9.10 -10.30
N ASN A 43 5.74 -8.86 -10.67
CA ASN A 43 4.66 -9.84 -10.58
C ASN A 43 3.82 -9.85 -11.87
N PRO A 44 4.32 -10.46 -12.96
CA PRO A 44 3.63 -10.48 -14.25
C PRO A 44 2.23 -11.08 -14.20
N GLU A 45 1.93 -11.95 -13.23
CA GLU A 45 0.59 -12.51 -12.99
C GLU A 45 -0.48 -11.43 -12.73
N THR A 46 -0.06 -10.25 -12.27
CA THR A 46 -0.96 -9.11 -12.02
C THR A 46 -1.66 -8.59 -13.27
N PHE A 47 -1.08 -8.79 -14.46
CA PHE A 47 -1.72 -8.45 -15.73
C PHE A 47 -2.99 -9.27 -16.01
N GLN A 48 -3.12 -10.46 -15.39
CA GLN A 48 -4.33 -11.28 -15.48
C GLN A 48 -5.34 -10.98 -14.37
N ILE A 49 -4.86 -10.39 -13.26
CA ILE A 49 -5.68 -10.08 -12.07
C ILE A 49 -6.38 -8.72 -12.22
N PHE A 50 -5.67 -7.72 -12.75
CA PHE A 50 -6.24 -6.42 -13.00
C PHE A 50 -7.00 -6.43 -14.34
N PRO A 51 -8.34 -6.29 -14.35
CA PRO A 51 -9.12 -6.39 -15.59
C PRO A 51 -8.87 -5.24 -16.57
N TRP A 52 -8.14 -4.22 -16.14
CA TRP A 52 -7.77 -3.06 -16.93
C TRP A 52 -6.32 -3.12 -17.43
N ALA A 53 -5.53 -4.11 -17.01
CA ALA A 53 -4.17 -4.29 -17.46
C ALA A 53 -4.17 -4.92 -18.86
N ASP A 54 -3.27 -4.44 -19.72
CA ASP A 54 -3.05 -4.96 -21.07
C ASP A 54 -1.77 -5.79 -21.06
N ALA A 55 -1.90 -7.11 -21.16
CA ALA A 55 -0.77 -8.05 -21.12
C ALA A 55 0.21 -7.92 -22.29
N SER A 56 -0.11 -7.13 -23.33
CA SER A 56 0.80 -6.80 -24.42
C SER A 56 1.72 -5.60 -24.12
N LYS A 57 1.50 -4.90 -23.00
CA LYS A 57 2.25 -3.71 -22.58
C LYS A 57 3.11 -4.00 -21.37
N THR A 58 4.23 -3.29 -21.26
CA THR A 58 5.02 -3.22 -20.03
C THR A 58 4.28 -2.40 -18.95
N ALA A 59 4.63 -2.61 -17.68
CA ALA A 59 4.06 -1.82 -16.59
C ALA A 59 4.35 -0.31 -16.75
N LYS A 60 5.53 0.04 -17.25
CA LYS A 60 5.91 1.42 -17.57
C LYS A 60 5.00 2.04 -18.64
N GLU A 61 4.67 1.29 -19.69
CA GLU A 61 3.69 1.75 -20.69
C GLU A 61 2.29 1.88 -20.08
N MET A 62 1.90 0.92 -19.24
CA MET A 62 0.64 0.95 -18.50
C MET A 62 0.52 2.16 -17.56
N ARG A 63 1.63 2.70 -17.04
CA ARG A 63 1.61 3.87 -16.15
C ARG A 63 0.91 5.09 -16.77
N SER A 64 1.01 5.25 -18.09
CA SER A 64 0.34 6.33 -18.82
C SER A 64 -1.17 6.13 -18.97
N HIS A 65 -1.65 4.89 -18.78
CA HIS A 65 -3.04 4.52 -19.01
C HIS A 65 -3.98 5.12 -17.95
N PRO A 66 -5.12 5.73 -18.32
CA PRO A 66 -6.02 6.37 -17.35
C PRO A 66 -6.51 5.44 -16.23
N ARG A 67 -6.76 4.16 -16.55
CA ARG A 67 -7.18 3.17 -15.53
C ARG A 67 -6.07 2.79 -14.56
N PHE A 68 -4.80 2.82 -14.98
CA PHE A 68 -3.68 2.62 -14.07
C PHE A 68 -3.65 3.75 -13.04
N LYS A 69 -3.66 5.00 -13.51
CA LYS A 69 -3.66 6.19 -12.65
C LYS A 69 -4.85 6.23 -11.70
N SER A 70 -6.04 5.92 -12.21
CA SER A 70 -7.24 5.84 -11.38
C SER A 70 -7.15 4.75 -10.32
N HIS A 71 -6.54 3.60 -10.63
CA HIS A 71 -6.38 2.52 -9.66
C HIS A 71 -5.32 2.87 -8.60
N ALA A 72 -4.18 3.44 -9.02
CA ALA A 72 -3.15 3.95 -8.12
C ALA A 72 -3.73 4.98 -7.13
N LYS A 73 -4.53 5.94 -7.60
CA LYS A 73 -5.22 6.91 -6.73
C LYS A 73 -6.14 6.26 -5.70
N SER A 74 -6.89 5.24 -6.09
CA SER A 74 -7.77 4.51 -5.16
C SER A 74 -6.97 3.78 -4.08
N ILE A 75 -5.87 3.10 -4.45
CA ILE A 75 -4.96 2.45 -3.50
C ILE A 75 -4.33 3.49 -2.57
N GLY A 76 -3.78 4.57 -3.14
CA GLY A 76 -3.14 5.65 -2.40
C GLY A 76 -4.08 6.30 -1.40
N LYS A 77 -5.35 6.50 -1.76
CA LYS A 77 -6.34 7.05 -0.83
C LYS A 77 -6.58 6.13 0.37
N VAL A 78 -6.65 4.82 0.16
CA VAL A 78 -6.81 3.85 1.25
C VAL A 78 -5.58 3.84 2.15
N ILE A 79 -4.38 3.78 1.57
CA ILE A 79 -3.12 3.80 2.33
C ILE A 79 -3.04 5.10 3.15
N SER A 80 -3.26 6.25 2.52
CA SER A 80 -3.22 7.56 3.20
C SER A 80 -4.24 7.65 4.33
N ASP A 81 -5.49 7.21 4.12
CA ASP A 81 -6.53 7.23 5.15
C ASP A 81 -6.12 6.39 6.38
N CYS A 82 -5.48 5.24 6.16
CA CYS A 82 -5.01 4.38 7.24
C CYS A 82 -3.77 4.94 7.95
N LEU A 83 -2.78 5.48 7.23
CA LEU A 83 -1.52 5.95 7.82
C LEU A 83 -1.70 7.14 8.76
N VAL A 84 -2.73 7.97 8.53
CA VAL A 84 -2.99 9.17 9.37
C VAL A 84 -3.44 8.80 10.79
N ASP A 85 -4.17 7.71 10.97
CA ASP A 85 -4.66 7.22 12.28
C ASP A 85 -4.72 5.68 12.29
N LEU A 86 -3.56 5.02 12.42
CA LEU A 86 -3.47 3.55 12.35
C LEU A 86 -4.25 2.86 13.48
N ASN A 87 -4.23 3.42 14.69
CA ASN A 87 -4.95 2.87 15.83
C ASN A 87 -6.46 3.15 15.76
N GLY A 88 -6.87 4.20 15.05
CA GLY A 88 -8.27 4.54 14.79
C GLY A 88 -8.82 4.03 13.45
N VAL A 89 -8.08 3.18 12.73
CA VAL A 89 -8.43 2.73 11.37
C VAL A 89 -9.80 2.06 11.28
N LYS A 90 -10.30 1.47 12.39
CA LYS A 90 -11.66 0.90 12.48
C LYS A 90 -12.76 1.92 12.15
N LYS A 91 -12.52 3.22 12.36
CA LYS A 91 -13.47 4.29 11.93
C LYS A 91 -13.71 4.29 10.42
N HIS A 92 -12.78 3.73 9.64
CA HIS A 92 -12.87 3.62 8.18
C HIS A 92 -13.43 2.28 7.70
N GLU A 93 -13.70 1.33 8.60
CA GLU A 93 -14.17 -0.02 8.29
C GLU A 93 -15.37 -0.06 7.33
N PRO A 94 -16.45 0.73 7.49
CA PRO A 94 -17.60 0.64 6.58
C PRO A 94 -17.24 0.98 5.12
N LYS A 95 -16.29 1.89 4.93
CA LYS A 95 -15.79 2.27 3.61
C LYS A 95 -14.81 1.22 3.07
N LEU A 96 -13.91 0.74 3.91
CA LEU A 96 -12.84 -0.19 3.53
C LEU A 96 -13.35 -1.62 3.29
N SER A 97 -14.34 -2.10 4.06
CA SER A 97 -14.94 -3.44 3.88
C SER A 97 -15.51 -3.64 2.48
N SER A 98 -16.14 -2.60 1.91
CA SER A 98 -16.64 -2.65 0.52
C SER A 98 -15.53 -2.80 -0.53
N LEU A 99 -14.36 -2.21 -0.26
CA LEU A 99 -13.16 -2.32 -1.10
C LEU A 99 -12.47 -3.66 -0.88
N GLY A 100 -12.40 -4.15 0.36
CA GLY A 100 -11.81 -5.43 0.72
C GLY A 100 -12.57 -6.63 0.14
N ALA A 101 -13.89 -6.53 0.03
CA ALA A 101 -14.73 -7.52 -0.64
C ALA A 101 -14.31 -7.76 -2.11
N MET A 102 -13.64 -6.80 -2.77
CA MET A 102 -13.12 -7.00 -4.12
C MET A 102 -11.90 -7.92 -4.15
N HIS A 103 -11.06 -7.91 -3.12
CA HIS A 103 -9.89 -8.78 -3.05
C HIS A 103 -10.29 -10.25 -2.84
N THR A 104 -11.30 -10.50 -1.99
CA THR A 104 -11.85 -11.84 -1.78
C THR A 104 -12.62 -12.35 -2.99
N LYS A 105 -13.50 -11.51 -3.59
CA LYS A 105 -14.25 -11.88 -4.81
C LYS A 105 -13.34 -12.18 -6.00
N LYS A 106 -12.25 -11.44 -6.16
CA LYS A 106 -11.28 -11.64 -7.25
C LYS A 106 -10.25 -12.73 -6.97
N LYS A 107 -10.33 -13.40 -5.81
CA LYS A 107 -9.40 -14.46 -5.40
C LYS A 107 -7.93 -14.03 -5.54
N VAL A 108 -7.64 -12.79 -5.13
CA VAL A 108 -6.27 -12.27 -5.15
C VAL A 108 -5.43 -13.18 -4.24
N PRO A 109 -4.34 -13.81 -4.74
CA PRO A 109 -3.48 -14.63 -3.90
C PRO A 109 -2.93 -13.82 -2.72
N THR A 110 -3.04 -14.36 -1.51
CA THR A 110 -2.60 -13.69 -0.27
C THR A 110 -1.12 -13.26 -0.34
N GLU A 111 -0.27 -14.06 -1.01
CA GLU A 111 1.15 -13.76 -1.23
C GLU A 111 1.38 -12.42 -1.94
N LEU A 112 0.46 -11.98 -2.82
CA LEU A 112 0.60 -10.71 -3.53
C LEU A 112 0.52 -9.49 -2.61
N PHE A 113 -0.16 -9.60 -1.46
CA PHE A 113 -0.12 -8.54 -0.44
C PHE A 113 1.29 -8.42 0.15
N GLY A 114 1.94 -9.54 0.50
CA GLY A 114 3.33 -9.50 0.97
C GLY A 114 4.27 -8.83 -0.03
N LYS A 115 4.12 -9.16 -1.33
CA LYS A 115 4.92 -8.55 -2.40
C LYS A 115 4.65 -7.06 -2.61
N LEU A 116 3.38 -6.64 -2.54
CA LEU A 116 3.01 -5.23 -2.60
C LEU A 116 3.57 -4.44 -1.42
N GLY A 117 3.55 -5.02 -0.20
CA GLY A 117 4.21 -4.44 0.97
C GLY A 117 5.70 -4.20 0.76
N GLY A 118 6.41 -5.16 0.16
CA GLY A 118 7.82 -4.99 -0.22
C GLY A 118 8.06 -3.83 -1.20
N CYS A 119 7.19 -3.67 -2.19
CA CYS A 119 7.25 -2.54 -3.13
C CYS A 119 7.04 -1.20 -2.41
N ILE A 120 6.07 -1.11 -1.48
CA ILE A 120 5.83 0.09 -0.67
C ILE A 120 7.08 0.48 0.11
N LEU A 121 7.65 -0.46 0.89
CA LEU A 121 8.86 -0.20 1.67
C LEU A 121 10.02 0.24 0.79
N THR A 122 10.22 -0.41 -0.36
CA THR A 122 11.26 -0.04 -1.33
C THR A 122 11.12 1.42 -1.77
N GLN A 123 9.91 1.87 -2.07
CA GLN A 123 9.66 3.23 -2.54
C GLN A 123 9.71 4.27 -1.41
N VAL A 124 9.36 3.89 -0.17
CA VAL A 124 9.55 4.74 1.01
C VAL A 124 11.03 5.02 1.24
N VAL A 125 11.87 3.99 1.29
CA VAL A 125 13.32 4.12 1.51
C VAL A 125 13.96 5.04 0.48
N LYS A 126 13.60 4.87 -0.80
CA LYS A 126 14.10 5.72 -1.91
C LYS A 126 13.79 7.20 -1.72
N ARG A 127 12.67 7.55 -1.08
CA ARG A 127 12.20 8.95 -0.94
C ARG A 127 12.59 9.60 0.37
N VAL A 128 12.57 8.85 1.47
CA VAL A 128 12.97 9.31 2.81
C VAL A 128 14.49 9.51 2.91
N SER A 129 15.25 8.95 1.96
CA SER A 129 16.71 8.81 1.90
C SER A 129 17.24 7.80 2.91
N GLU A 130 18.25 7.03 2.50
CA GLU A 130 18.87 6.00 3.35
C GLU A 130 19.42 6.56 4.67
N ALA A 131 19.85 7.82 4.68
CA ALA A 131 20.40 8.48 5.87
C ALA A 131 19.36 8.72 6.99
N LYS A 132 18.06 8.82 6.64
CA LYS A 132 16.97 8.97 7.61
C LYS A 132 16.23 7.66 7.87
N TRP A 133 16.57 6.60 7.14
CA TRP A 133 15.97 5.30 7.31
C TRP A 133 16.60 4.56 8.48
N SER A 134 15.78 3.88 9.28
CA SER A 134 16.23 3.11 10.45
C SER A 134 15.46 1.79 10.55
N GLU A 135 15.95 0.86 11.38
CA GLU A 135 15.24 -0.40 11.61
C GLU A 135 13.90 -0.17 12.32
N GLU A 136 13.82 0.84 13.20
CA GLU A 136 12.58 1.24 13.87
C GLU A 136 11.52 1.74 12.87
N LYS A 137 11.93 2.54 11.87
CA LYS A 137 11.02 2.97 10.78
C LYS A 137 10.57 1.76 9.96
N LYS A 138 11.48 0.85 9.62
CA LYS A 138 11.13 -0.38 8.90
C LYS A 138 10.10 -1.21 9.66
N GLU A 139 10.30 -1.44 10.95
CA GLU A 139 9.34 -2.17 11.79
C GLU A 139 7.99 -1.45 11.88
N ALA A 140 7.99 -0.12 12.03
CA ALA A 140 6.78 0.69 12.02
C ALA A 140 6.00 0.55 10.70
N TRP A 141 6.69 0.62 9.56
CA TRP A 141 6.08 0.47 8.22
C TRP A 141 5.55 -0.94 7.98
N LEU A 142 6.26 -1.98 8.39
CA LEU A 142 5.79 -3.36 8.29
C LEU A 142 4.53 -3.57 9.13
N LYS A 143 4.49 -3.03 10.35
CA LYS A 143 3.32 -3.11 11.22
C LYS A 143 2.13 -2.34 10.66
N ALA A 144 2.36 -1.12 10.16
CA ALA A 144 1.35 -0.31 9.48
C ALA A 144 0.77 -1.04 8.26
N TYR A 145 1.63 -1.64 7.43
CA TYR A 145 1.18 -2.41 6.27
C TYR A 145 0.37 -3.64 6.65
N GLY A 146 0.75 -4.33 7.73
CA GLY A 146 -0.05 -5.44 8.29
C GLY A 146 -1.46 -5.00 8.66
N ILE A 147 -1.60 -3.86 9.35
CA ILE A 147 -2.90 -3.29 9.72
C ILE A 147 -3.72 -2.96 8.45
N ILE A 148 -3.11 -2.29 7.47
CA ILE A 148 -3.77 -1.94 6.21
C ILE A 148 -4.24 -3.20 5.48
N THR A 149 -3.41 -4.25 5.45
CA THR A 149 -3.73 -5.52 4.79
C THR A 149 -4.98 -6.12 5.38
N VAL A 150 -5.08 -6.22 6.71
CA VAL A 150 -6.27 -6.75 7.38
C VAL A 150 -7.51 -5.95 6.99
N MET A 151 -7.42 -4.61 7.01
CA MET A 151 -8.55 -3.73 6.64
C MET A 151 -9.02 -3.86 5.19
N VAL A 152 -8.22 -4.47 4.31
CA VAL A 152 -8.57 -4.68 2.89
C VAL A 152 -8.76 -6.16 2.53
N THR A 153 -8.68 -7.07 3.49
CA THR A 153 -8.91 -8.51 3.28
C THR A 153 -10.00 -9.11 4.17
N GLU A 154 -10.30 -8.47 5.30
CA GLU A 154 -11.35 -8.86 6.27
C GLU A 154 -12.48 -7.82 6.26
#